data_AF-A0A0F9ZFG1-F1
#
_entry.id   AF-A0A0F9ZFG1-F1
#
_cell.length_a   1.000
_cell.length_b   1.000
_cell.length_c   1.000
_cell.angle_alpha   90.00
_cell.angle_beta   90.00
_cell.angle_gamma   90.00
#
_symmetry.space_group_name_H-M   'P 1'
#
loop_
_entity.id
_entity.type
_entity.pdbx_description
1 polymer ?
#
loop_
_entity_poly.entity_id
_entity_poly.type
_entity_poly.pdbx_seq_one_letter_code
_entity_poly.pdbx_strand_id
1 'polypeptide(L)'
;MNKKIKIGLIGLILALNIFGGIKLIHANAITDTVTEIGDQTGLTNYEGDINSKAIDQRGIRNITSGIYYLLDLVKYILAPLAILMIIIMGVSLVTSSDSESKLGEFKKYLGSIIIGLLLIYIADIAIQKVLFGERGEVYLSIDSIRQAALAGGYELKGIYTFIEILIGAISVLTMVIDGITMMLSTEDTTSQKKHLGFASVGLMTVGLSELFMKDIIFADYGTTINVAKANSLFASISNFAVSFIAIIAVAAFVYAGYLYVASYAAGEQNDKAKKAMIGAIVGILLAAGSYAVTKTLIQFQDSADQVSVREEILNS
;
A
#
# COMPACT_ATOMS: atom_id res chain seq x y z
N MET A 1 -4.73 29.34 17.88
CA MET A 1 -5.46 28.06 18.06
C MET A 1 -6.96 28.34 18.06
N ASN A 2 -7.68 27.85 17.06
CA ASN A 2 -9.04 28.29 16.71
C ASN A 2 -10.08 27.87 17.78
N LYS A 3 -11.07 28.73 18.09
CA LYS A 3 -12.08 28.52 19.15
C LYS A 3 -12.87 27.21 18.94
N LYS A 4 -13.04 26.80 17.68
CA LYS A 4 -13.68 25.51 17.31
C LYS A 4 -12.86 24.27 17.71
N ILE A 5 -11.52 24.38 17.73
CA ILE A 5 -10.62 23.28 18.13
C ILE A 5 -10.68 23.06 19.65
N LYS A 6 -10.79 24.13 20.44
CA LYS A 6 -10.96 24.03 21.91
C LYS A 6 -12.28 23.34 22.30
N ILE A 7 -13.37 23.64 21.58
CA ILE A 7 -14.69 23.04 21.88
C ILE A 7 -14.71 21.55 21.53
N GLY A 8 -14.08 21.15 20.41
CA GLY A 8 -13.93 19.73 20.05
C GLY A 8 -13.07 18.95 21.05
N LEU A 9 -11.98 19.53 21.53
CA LEU A 9 -11.09 18.89 22.52
C LEU A 9 -11.77 18.71 23.88
N ILE A 10 -12.54 19.72 24.33
CA ILE A 10 -13.30 19.66 25.59
C ILE A 10 -14.44 18.65 25.49
N GLY A 11 -15.11 18.57 24.33
CA GLY A 11 -16.12 17.54 24.07
C GLY A 11 -15.56 16.11 24.11
N LEU A 12 -14.34 15.91 23.59
CA LEU A 12 -13.64 14.62 23.63
C LEU A 12 -13.28 14.22 25.06
N ILE A 13 -12.79 15.16 25.87
CA ILE A 13 -12.44 14.93 27.29
C ILE A 13 -13.69 14.62 28.13
N LEU A 14 -14.83 15.25 27.84
CA LEU A 14 -16.10 14.96 28.50
C LEU A 14 -16.70 13.62 28.05
N ALA A 15 -16.61 13.27 26.76
CA ALA A 15 -17.07 11.98 26.25
C ALA A 15 -16.26 10.81 26.85
N LEU A 16 -14.95 10.98 27.05
CA LEU A 16 -14.08 10.02 27.75
C LEU A 16 -14.47 9.79 29.21
N ASN A 17 -15.07 10.77 29.89
CA ASN A 17 -15.54 10.62 31.27
C ASN A 17 -16.91 9.96 31.38
N ILE A 18 -17.75 10.03 30.34
CA ILE A 18 -19.13 9.52 30.37
C ILE A 18 -19.21 8.04 29.96
N PHE A 19 -18.28 7.55 29.12
CA PHE A 19 -18.35 6.18 28.56
C PHE A 19 -17.46 5.12 29.21
N GLY A 20 -16.65 5.43 30.23
CA GLY A 20 -15.93 4.38 30.94
C GLY A 20 -15.03 4.91 32.04
N GLY A 21 -15.31 4.51 33.28
CA GLY A 21 -14.44 4.73 34.43
C GLY A 21 -13.10 4.01 34.29
N ILE A 22 -12.22 4.51 33.43
CA ILE A 22 -10.81 4.14 33.42
C ILE A 22 -10.17 4.89 34.58
N LYS A 23 -10.23 4.29 35.77
CA LYS A 23 -9.20 4.55 36.78
C LYS A 23 -7.87 4.22 36.09
N LEU A 24 -6.94 5.17 36.00
CA LEU A 24 -5.55 4.88 35.66
C LEU A 24 -4.97 4.02 36.79
N ILE A 25 -5.24 2.71 36.72
CA ILE A 25 -4.64 1.74 37.61
C ILE A 25 -3.17 1.66 37.18
N HIS A 26 -2.29 2.04 38.11
CA HIS A 26 -0.86 1.89 37.91
C HIS A 26 -0.57 0.41 37.62
N ALA A 27 0.23 0.10 36.61
CA ALA A 27 0.43 -1.26 36.10
C ALA A 27 0.77 -2.29 37.20
N ASN A 28 1.43 -1.86 38.27
CA ASN A 28 1.78 -2.71 39.42
C ASN A 28 0.56 -3.15 40.24
N ALA A 29 -0.50 -2.33 40.34
CA ALA A 29 -1.69 -2.67 41.11
C ALA A 29 -2.63 -3.65 40.39
N ILE A 30 -2.58 -3.73 39.05
CA ILE A 30 -3.36 -4.72 38.30
C ILE A 30 -2.77 -6.12 38.49
N THR A 31 -1.44 -6.25 38.49
CA THR A 31 -0.77 -7.55 38.63
C THR A 31 -1.09 -8.20 39.97
N ASP A 32 -0.99 -7.44 41.06
CA ASP A 32 -1.28 -7.95 42.41
C ASP A 32 -2.75 -8.36 42.56
N THR A 33 -3.69 -7.57 42.01
CA THR A 33 -5.13 -7.85 42.11
C THR A 33 -5.55 -9.06 41.24
N VAL A 34 -4.92 -9.25 40.07
CA VAL A 34 -5.24 -10.38 39.18
C VAL A 34 -4.70 -11.70 39.73
N THR A 35 -3.52 -11.70 40.37
CA THR A 35 -2.98 -12.88 41.05
C THR A 35 -3.85 -13.27 42.26
N GLU A 36 -4.31 -12.28 43.04
CA GLU A 36 -5.17 -12.52 44.20
C GLU A 36 -6.57 -13.07 43.82
N ILE A 37 -7.15 -12.63 42.69
CA ILE A 37 -8.43 -13.15 42.17
C ILE A 37 -8.27 -14.58 41.61
N GLY A 38 -7.14 -14.90 40.97
CA GLY A 38 -6.86 -16.26 40.48
C GLY A 38 -6.79 -17.27 41.62
N ASP A 39 -6.09 -16.91 42.71
CA ASP A 39 -5.94 -17.76 43.89
C ASP A 39 -7.26 -17.98 44.65
N GLN A 40 -8.17 -16.99 44.64
CA GLN A 40 -9.48 -17.09 45.30
C GLN A 40 -10.53 -17.85 44.47
N THR A 41 -10.41 -17.89 43.15
CA THR A 41 -11.45 -18.46 42.27
C THR A 41 -11.16 -19.88 41.81
N GLY A 42 -9.96 -20.40 42.06
CA GLY A 42 -9.55 -21.75 41.62
C GLY A 42 -9.52 -21.92 40.10
N LEU A 43 -9.56 -20.81 39.36
CA LEU A 43 -9.37 -20.80 37.91
C LEU A 43 -7.87 -21.05 37.64
N THR A 44 -7.56 -21.90 36.67
CA THR A 44 -6.18 -22.24 36.33
C THR A 44 -5.42 -20.99 35.90
N ASN A 45 -4.55 -20.51 36.78
CA ASN A 45 -3.55 -19.48 36.46
C ASN A 45 -2.68 -20.01 35.31
N TYR A 46 -2.41 -19.15 34.30
CA TYR A 46 -1.59 -19.42 33.11
C TYR A 46 -0.09 -19.72 33.43
N GLU A 47 0.22 -20.18 34.63
CA GLU A 47 1.55 -20.61 35.08
C GLU A 47 1.78 -22.12 35.00
N GLY A 48 0.73 -22.89 34.71
CA GLY A 48 0.82 -24.36 34.64
C GLY A 48 0.85 -24.88 33.21
N ASP A 49 2.02 -25.37 32.81
CA ASP A 49 2.18 -26.47 31.86
C ASP A 49 2.02 -26.14 30.36
N ILE A 50 3.10 -25.67 29.71
CA ILE A 50 3.92 -26.43 28.72
C ILE A 50 5.21 -25.62 28.47
N ASN A 51 6.40 -26.20 28.75
CA ASN A 51 7.75 -25.69 28.45
C ASN A 51 8.40 -24.69 29.44
N SER A 52 8.75 -25.16 30.63
CA SER A 52 9.53 -24.43 31.66
C SER A 52 11.02 -24.23 31.34
N LYS A 53 11.48 -24.47 30.10
CA LYS A 53 12.88 -24.23 29.68
C LYS A 53 13.09 -22.93 28.88
N ALA A 54 12.06 -22.09 28.73
CA ALA A 54 12.17 -20.71 28.23
C ALA A 54 12.14 -19.67 29.37
N ILE A 55 12.24 -20.11 30.63
CA ILE A 55 12.10 -19.28 31.82
C ILE A 55 13.48 -18.78 32.26
N ASP A 56 13.98 -17.70 31.63
CA ASP A 56 14.82 -16.73 32.35
C ASP A 56 14.86 -15.32 31.71
N GLN A 57 13.74 -14.85 31.17
CA GLN A 57 13.62 -13.45 30.71
C GLN A 57 12.30 -12.81 31.16
N ARG A 58 12.01 -12.87 32.47
CA ARG A 58 10.85 -12.18 33.08
C ARG A 58 10.74 -10.69 32.66
N GLY A 59 11.88 -10.04 32.36
CA GLY A 59 11.93 -8.67 31.87
C GLY A 59 11.31 -8.47 30.48
N ILE A 60 11.57 -9.37 29.52
CA ILE A 60 11.10 -9.18 28.13
C ILE A 60 9.58 -9.33 28.04
N ARG A 61 9.00 -10.32 28.75
CA ARG A 61 7.54 -10.51 28.77
C ARG A 61 6.81 -9.26 29.25
N ASN A 62 7.28 -8.63 30.33
CA ASN A 62 6.64 -7.44 30.88
C ASN A 62 6.74 -6.23 29.93
N ILE A 63 7.86 -6.08 29.22
CA ILE A 63 8.03 -5.01 28.22
C ILE A 63 7.10 -5.25 27.02
N THR A 64 7.07 -6.48 26.48
CA THR A 64 6.21 -6.84 25.35
C THR A 64 4.74 -6.64 25.68
N SER A 65 4.29 -7.10 26.85
CA SER A 65 2.90 -6.91 27.30
C SER A 65 2.54 -5.43 27.48
N GLY A 66 3.47 -4.61 27.98
CA GLY A 66 3.28 -3.16 28.09
C GLY A 66 3.14 -2.48 26.73
N ILE A 67 3.95 -2.87 25.75
CA ILE A 67 3.87 -2.36 24.38
C ILE A 67 2.56 -2.76 23.71
N TYR A 68 2.13 -4.02 23.85
CA TYR A 68 0.86 -4.49 23.29
C TYR A 68 -0.34 -3.77 23.91
N TYR A 69 -0.34 -3.59 25.23
CA TYR A 69 -1.38 -2.81 25.90
C TYR A 69 -1.45 -1.38 25.37
N LEU A 70 -0.29 -0.72 25.17
CA LEU A 70 -0.24 0.63 24.60
C LEU A 70 -0.78 0.65 23.16
N LEU A 71 -0.38 -0.30 22.32
CA LEU A 71 -0.86 -0.39 20.94
C LEU A 71 -2.37 -0.62 20.86
N ASP A 72 -2.89 -1.54 21.68
CA ASP A 72 -4.32 -1.82 21.73
C ASP A 72 -5.10 -0.62 22.26
N LEU A 73 -4.57 0.09 23.26
CA LEU A 73 -5.15 1.35 23.75
C LEU A 73 -5.21 2.40 22.63
N VAL A 74 -4.14 2.55 21.86
CA VAL A 74 -4.10 3.49 20.72
C VAL A 74 -5.13 3.10 19.67
N LYS A 75 -5.24 1.82 19.28
CA LYS A 75 -6.27 1.34 18.33
C LYS A 75 -7.67 1.58 18.85
N TYR A 76 -7.91 1.25 20.13
CA TYR A 76 -9.21 1.36 20.76
C TYR A 76 -9.69 2.81 20.88
N ILE A 77 -8.78 3.78 20.97
CA ILE A 77 -9.13 5.20 20.97
C ILE A 77 -9.26 5.74 19.54
N LEU A 78 -8.32 5.42 18.65
CA LEU A 78 -8.26 6.00 17.32
C LEU A 78 -9.36 5.47 16.39
N ALA A 79 -9.74 4.20 16.48
CA ALA A 79 -10.77 3.65 15.62
C ALA A 79 -12.17 4.28 15.87
N PRO A 80 -12.68 4.41 17.10
CA PRO A 80 -13.91 5.15 17.37
C PRO A 80 -13.81 6.62 16.99
N LEU A 81 -12.66 7.26 17.21
CA LEU A 81 -12.45 8.66 16.85
C LEU A 81 -12.51 8.86 15.32
N ALA A 82 -11.93 7.94 14.55
CA ALA A 82 -12.04 7.89 13.11
C ALA A 82 -13.50 7.75 12.65
N ILE A 83 -14.27 6.83 13.26
CA ILE A 83 -15.69 6.63 12.97
C ILE A 83 -16.50 7.89 13.27
N LEU A 84 -16.28 8.52 14.44
CA LEU A 84 -16.93 9.77 14.80
C LEU A 84 -16.62 10.90 13.81
N MET A 85 -15.36 11.01 13.39
CA MET A 85 -14.96 11.99 12.37
C MET A 85 -15.70 11.74 11.05
N ILE A 86 -15.78 10.48 10.59
CA ILE A 86 -16.53 10.13 9.37
C ILE A 86 -18.00 10.52 9.51
N ILE A 87 -18.64 10.24 10.65
CA ILE A 87 -20.04 10.59 10.91
C ILE A 87 -20.24 12.11 10.90
N ILE A 88 -19.42 12.86 11.64
CA ILE A 88 -19.52 14.34 11.72
C ILE A 88 -19.38 14.95 10.34
N MET A 89 -18.43 14.48 9.54
CA MET A 89 -18.22 15.00 8.20
C MET A 89 -19.35 14.58 7.24
N GLY A 90 -19.89 13.37 7.37
CA GLY A 90 -21.05 12.91 6.59
C GLY A 90 -22.30 13.74 6.88
N VAL A 91 -22.60 13.99 8.16
CA VAL A 91 -23.70 14.88 8.57
C VAL A 91 -23.47 16.30 8.07
N SER A 92 -22.24 16.83 8.21
CA SER A 92 -21.89 18.16 7.69
C SER A 92 -22.08 18.25 6.18
N LEU A 93 -21.84 17.18 5.43
CA LEU A 93 -22.00 17.14 3.98
C LEU A 93 -23.48 17.17 3.58
N VAL A 94 -24.34 16.42 4.28
CA VAL A 94 -25.79 16.37 4.02
C VAL A 94 -26.51 17.66 4.42
N THR A 95 -26.04 18.32 5.49
CA THR A 95 -26.73 19.50 6.06
C THR A 95 -26.26 20.84 5.49
N SER A 96 -25.12 20.87 4.77
CA SER A 96 -24.58 22.12 4.21
C SER A 96 -25.19 22.44 2.86
N SER A 97 -25.65 23.69 2.67
CA SER A 97 -26.11 24.20 1.37
C SER A 97 -24.97 24.33 0.36
N ASP A 98 -23.73 24.45 0.84
CA ASP A 98 -22.50 24.45 0.03
C ASP A 98 -21.91 23.03 -0.04
N SER A 99 -22.65 22.14 -0.71
CA SER A 99 -22.33 20.71 -0.79
C SER A 99 -21.06 20.44 -1.61
N GLU A 100 -20.76 21.27 -2.61
CA GLU A 100 -19.62 21.08 -3.51
C GLU A 100 -18.28 21.31 -2.79
N SER A 101 -18.15 22.43 -2.07
CA SER A 101 -16.97 22.73 -1.26
C SER A 101 -16.77 21.69 -0.15
N LYS A 102 -17.86 21.32 0.55
CA LYS A 102 -17.83 20.36 1.65
C LYS A 102 -17.53 18.94 1.18
N LEU A 103 -17.96 18.56 -0.02
CA LEU A 103 -17.61 17.28 -0.64
C LEU A 103 -16.10 17.18 -0.90
N GLY A 104 -15.46 18.25 -1.35
CA GLY A 104 -14.01 18.30 -1.53
C GLY A 104 -13.25 18.08 -0.23
N GLU A 105 -13.64 18.80 0.83
CA GLU A 105 -13.06 18.62 2.17
C GLU A 105 -13.29 17.20 2.70
N PHE A 106 -14.52 16.67 2.57
CA PHE A 106 -14.89 15.32 2.98
C PHE A 106 -13.98 14.27 2.34
N LYS A 107 -13.78 14.33 1.02
CA LYS A 107 -12.90 13.40 0.28
C LYS A 107 -11.47 13.43 0.83
N LYS A 108 -10.93 14.63 1.10
CA LYS A 108 -9.57 14.80 1.64
C LYS A 108 -9.42 14.21 3.05
N TYR A 109 -10.37 14.47 3.93
CA TYR A 109 -10.33 13.94 5.29
C TYR A 109 -10.59 12.44 5.33
N LEU A 110 -11.53 11.93 4.53
CA LEU A 110 -11.78 10.50 4.42
C LEU A 110 -10.52 9.76 3.98
N GLY A 111 -9.82 10.28 2.96
CA GLY A 111 -8.53 9.72 2.54
C GLY A 111 -7.48 9.73 3.66
N SER A 112 -7.40 10.82 4.43
CA SER A 112 -6.47 10.92 5.56
C SER A 112 -6.78 9.92 6.68
N ILE A 113 -8.07 9.70 6.97
CA ILE A 113 -8.52 8.72 7.97
C ILE A 113 -8.18 7.30 7.52
N ILE A 114 -8.45 6.95 6.26
CA ILE A 114 -8.14 5.63 5.70
C ILE A 114 -6.64 5.36 5.78
N ILE A 115 -5.80 6.32 5.37
CA ILE A 115 -4.33 6.19 5.45
C ILE A 115 -3.87 6.04 6.91
N GLY A 116 -4.44 6.82 7.83
CA GLY A 116 -4.12 6.72 9.26
C GLY A 116 -4.47 5.34 9.84
N LEU A 117 -5.64 4.81 9.53
CA LEU A 117 -6.06 3.47 9.96
C LEU A 117 -5.18 2.37 9.35
N LEU A 118 -4.82 2.48 8.08
CA LEU A 118 -3.89 1.55 7.44
C LEU A 118 -2.51 1.56 8.10
N LEU A 119 -1.96 2.75 8.41
CA LEU A 119 -0.68 2.86 9.10
C LEU A 119 -0.71 2.21 10.49
N ILE A 120 -1.80 2.41 11.24
CA ILE A 120 -1.98 1.77 12.55
C ILE A 120 -2.01 0.25 12.39
N TYR A 121 -2.71 -0.26 11.38
CA TYR A 121 -2.80 -1.70 11.11
C TYR A 121 -1.45 -2.30 10.68
N ILE A 122 -0.69 -1.61 9.82
CA ILE A 122 0.66 -2.03 9.42
C ILE A 122 1.62 -2.01 10.62
N ALA A 123 1.57 -0.96 11.44
CA ALA A 123 2.37 -0.85 12.65
C ALA A 123 2.06 -1.99 13.63
N ASP A 124 0.79 -2.38 13.73
CA ASP A 124 0.38 -3.50 14.56
C ASP A 124 1.00 -4.82 14.10
N ILE A 125 0.90 -5.14 12.82
CA ILE A 125 1.49 -6.37 12.25
C ILE A 125 3.01 -6.36 12.40
N ALA A 126 3.65 -5.24 12.11
CA ALA A 126 5.09 -5.11 12.26
C ALA A 126 5.52 -5.34 13.72
N ILE A 127 4.81 -4.76 14.69
CA ILE A 127 5.18 -4.91 16.09
C ILE A 127 4.82 -6.31 16.61
N GLN A 128 3.57 -6.73 16.49
CA GLN A 128 3.10 -7.99 17.06
C GLN A 128 3.71 -9.21 16.37
N LYS A 129 3.75 -9.24 15.03
CA LYS A 129 4.17 -10.44 14.30
C LYS A 129 5.64 -10.45 13.92
N VAL A 130 6.22 -9.32 13.52
CA VAL A 130 7.62 -9.28 13.07
C VAL A 130 8.59 -9.09 14.24
N LEU A 131 8.34 -8.13 15.13
CA LEU A 131 9.29 -7.79 16.19
C LEU A 131 9.22 -8.72 17.41
N PHE A 132 8.02 -9.18 17.75
CA PHE A 132 7.80 -9.95 18.98
C PHE A 132 7.32 -11.39 18.70
N GLY A 133 6.62 -11.62 17.59
CA GLY A 133 5.96 -12.90 17.31
C GLY A 133 4.72 -13.10 18.18
N GLU A 134 3.90 -14.10 17.87
CA GLU A 134 2.60 -14.29 18.53
C GLU A 134 2.73 -14.48 20.04
N ARG A 135 3.85 -15.05 20.49
CA ARG A 135 4.10 -15.36 21.91
C ARG A 135 5.40 -14.79 22.47
N GLY A 136 6.06 -13.87 21.77
CA GLY A 136 7.39 -13.38 22.20
C GLY A 136 8.54 -14.30 21.78
N GLU A 137 8.28 -15.33 20.97
CA GLU A 137 9.24 -16.38 20.64
C GLU A 137 10.38 -15.92 19.70
N VAL A 138 10.26 -14.73 19.11
CA VAL A 138 11.30 -14.14 18.23
C VAL A 138 12.66 -14.07 18.93
N TYR A 139 12.70 -13.89 20.25
CA TYR A 139 13.96 -13.76 20.99
C TYR A 139 14.57 -15.11 21.42
N LEU A 140 13.92 -16.24 21.11
CA LEU A 140 14.34 -17.55 21.60
C LEU A 140 15.36 -18.26 20.69
N SER A 141 15.28 -18.06 19.37
CA SER A 141 16.14 -18.76 18.41
C SER A 141 16.19 -18.06 17.04
N ILE A 142 17.23 -18.33 16.25
CA ILE A 142 17.32 -17.82 14.87
C ILE A 142 16.17 -18.37 14.00
N ASP A 143 15.76 -19.62 14.23
CA ASP A 143 14.66 -20.24 13.50
C ASP A 143 13.32 -19.57 13.81
N SER A 144 13.08 -19.16 15.06
CA SER A 144 11.86 -18.42 15.43
C SER A 144 11.84 -16.99 14.87
N ILE A 145 12.99 -16.31 14.77
CA ILE A 145 13.10 -15.03 14.02
C ILE A 145 12.70 -15.23 12.56
N ARG A 146 13.20 -16.30 11.93
CA ARG A 146 12.86 -16.60 10.53
C ARG A 146 11.36 -16.87 10.38
N GLN A 147 10.76 -17.68 11.24
CA GLN A 147 9.32 -17.96 11.19
C GLN A 147 8.47 -16.71 11.41
N ALA A 148 8.84 -15.84 12.36
CA ALA A 148 8.15 -14.58 12.58
C ALA A 148 8.28 -13.61 11.40
N ALA A 149 9.46 -13.52 10.79
CA ALA A 149 9.68 -12.75 9.57
C ALA A 149 8.84 -13.27 8.41
N LEU A 150 8.76 -14.60 8.23
CA LEU A 150 7.89 -15.23 7.23
C LEU A 150 6.42 -14.90 7.48
N ALA A 151 5.93 -15.08 8.71
CA ALA A 151 4.55 -14.79 9.10
C ALA A 151 4.19 -13.32 8.87
N GLY A 152 5.05 -12.38 9.28
CA GLY A 152 4.87 -10.97 9.00
C GLY A 152 4.90 -10.64 7.50
N GLY A 153 5.77 -11.30 6.73
CA GLY A 153 5.81 -11.17 5.28
C GLY A 153 4.51 -11.59 4.60
N TYR A 154 3.89 -12.69 5.03
CA TYR A 154 2.59 -13.13 4.52
C TYR A 154 1.46 -12.14 4.81
N GLU A 155 1.43 -11.58 6.02
CA GLU A 155 0.41 -10.61 6.41
C GLU A 155 0.55 -9.28 5.66
N LEU A 156 1.79 -8.79 5.52
CA LEU A 156 2.07 -7.60 4.70
C LEU A 156 1.69 -7.83 3.24
N LYS A 157 1.99 -9.02 2.69
CA LYS A 157 1.53 -9.40 1.35
C LYS A 157 0.00 -9.43 1.25
N GLY A 158 -0.69 -9.91 2.27
CA GLY A 158 -2.16 -9.91 2.35
C GLY A 158 -2.74 -8.50 2.27
N ILE A 159 -2.26 -7.57 3.10
CA ILE A 159 -2.67 -6.15 3.08
C ILE A 159 -2.43 -5.54 1.72
N TYR A 160 -1.20 -5.70 1.22
CA TYR A 160 -0.78 -5.13 -0.03
C TYR A 160 -1.67 -5.63 -1.18
N THR A 161 -1.94 -6.94 -1.23
CA THR A 161 -2.83 -7.57 -2.24
C THR A 161 -4.25 -7.02 -2.12
N PHE A 162 -4.74 -6.83 -0.90
CA PHE A 162 -6.06 -6.23 -0.68
C PHE A 162 -6.15 -4.79 -1.20
N ILE A 163 -5.16 -3.95 -0.90
CA ILE A 163 -5.07 -2.58 -1.42
C ILE A 163 -5.00 -2.58 -2.95
N GLU A 164 -4.19 -3.46 -3.53
CA GLU A 164 -4.04 -3.63 -4.97
C GLU A 164 -5.36 -4.00 -5.65
N ILE A 165 -6.10 -4.95 -5.08
CA ILE A 165 -7.44 -5.33 -5.57
C ILE A 165 -8.41 -4.16 -5.49
N LEU A 166 -8.40 -3.38 -4.39
CA LEU A 166 -9.27 -2.21 -4.26
C LEU A 166 -8.94 -1.13 -5.29
N ILE A 167 -7.65 -0.81 -5.48
CA ILE A 167 -7.21 0.18 -6.47
C ILE A 167 -7.56 -0.29 -7.88
N GLY A 168 -7.34 -1.57 -8.19
CA GLY A 168 -7.71 -2.18 -9.47
C GLY A 168 -9.22 -2.09 -9.73
N ALA A 169 -10.03 -2.48 -8.75
CA ALA A 169 -11.49 -2.43 -8.85
C ALA A 169 -12.01 -1.00 -9.03
N ILE A 170 -11.51 -0.03 -8.25
CA ILE A 170 -11.88 1.38 -8.38
C ILE A 170 -11.46 1.91 -9.76
N SER A 171 -10.26 1.57 -10.22
CA SER A 171 -9.76 2.01 -11.53
C SER A 171 -10.65 1.51 -12.67
N VAL A 172 -10.97 0.21 -12.66
CA VAL A 172 -11.87 -0.37 -13.67
C VAL A 172 -13.27 0.24 -13.59
N LEU A 173 -13.81 0.42 -12.39
CA LEU A 173 -15.14 1.04 -12.21
C LEU A 173 -15.17 2.48 -12.74
N THR A 174 -14.17 3.30 -12.40
CA THR A 174 -14.02 4.66 -12.92
C THR A 174 -13.90 4.66 -14.44
N MET A 175 -13.12 3.75 -15.03
CA MET A 175 -13.03 3.62 -16.48
C MET A 175 -14.38 3.32 -17.14
N VAL A 176 -15.16 2.41 -16.56
CA VAL A 176 -16.48 2.06 -17.11
C VAL A 176 -17.45 3.23 -16.98
N ILE A 177 -17.53 3.87 -15.81
CA ILE A 177 -18.45 4.99 -15.56
C ILE A 177 -18.10 6.19 -16.45
N ASP A 178 -16.84 6.59 -16.48
CA ASP A 178 -16.41 7.73 -17.28
C ASP A 178 -16.45 7.42 -18.78
N GLY A 179 -16.18 6.18 -19.19
CA GLY A 179 -16.34 5.74 -20.58
C GLY A 179 -17.79 5.85 -21.05
N ILE A 180 -18.74 5.33 -20.28
CA ILE A 180 -20.18 5.47 -20.59
C ILE A 180 -20.59 6.94 -20.56
N THR A 181 -20.14 7.70 -19.56
CA THR A 181 -20.46 9.13 -19.43
C THR A 181 -19.94 9.92 -20.64
N MET A 182 -18.75 9.61 -21.14
CA MET A 182 -18.20 10.24 -22.35
C MET A 182 -18.97 9.87 -23.61
N MET A 183 -19.51 8.64 -23.71
CA MET A 183 -20.34 8.24 -24.85
C MET A 183 -21.70 8.93 -24.85
N LEU A 184 -22.25 9.22 -23.67
CA LEU A 184 -23.57 9.83 -23.51
C LEU A 184 -23.52 11.36 -23.44
N SER A 185 -22.37 11.94 -23.06
CA SER A 185 -22.22 13.38 -22.92
C SER A 185 -22.01 14.05 -24.28
N THR A 186 -22.85 15.04 -24.57
CA THR A 186 -22.69 15.94 -25.71
C THR A 186 -21.84 17.17 -25.37
N GLU A 187 -21.41 17.30 -24.12
CA GLU A 187 -20.69 18.47 -23.60
C GLU A 187 -19.18 18.20 -23.43
N ASP A 188 -18.47 19.15 -22.82
CA ASP A 188 -17.04 19.01 -22.54
C ASP A 188 -16.76 17.83 -21.58
N THR A 189 -15.94 16.89 -22.06
CA THR A 189 -15.55 15.66 -21.37
C THR A 189 -14.20 15.77 -20.65
N THR A 190 -13.71 16.99 -20.42
CA THR A 190 -12.38 17.24 -19.83
C THR A 190 -12.19 16.58 -18.46
N SER A 191 -13.22 16.57 -17.61
CA SER A 191 -13.15 15.93 -16.29
C SER A 191 -13.04 14.41 -16.40
N GLN A 192 -13.83 13.79 -17.26
CA GLN A 192 -13.85 12.35 -17.50
C GLN A 192 -12.50 11.88 -18.09
N LYS A 193 -11.90 12.66 -19.01
CA LYS A 193 -10.56 12.39 -19.53
C LYS A 193 -9.50 12.39 -18.42
N LYS A 194 -9.58 13.31 -17.45
CA LYS A 194 -8.68 13.33 -16.30
C LYS A 194 -8.86 12.11 -15.42
N HIS A 195 -10.11 11.75 -15.10
CA HIS A 195 -10.39 10.56 -14.30
C HIS A 195 -9.96 9.27 -15.00
N LEU A 196 -10.21 9.12 -16.30
CA LEU A 196 -9.68 8.01 -17.11
C LEU A 196 -8.16 7.94 -17.07
N GLY A 197 -7.49 9.10 -17.13
CA GLY A 197 -6.05 9.20 -16.94
C GLY A 197 -5.61 8.66 -15.58
N PHE A 198 -6.24 9.12 -14.49
CA PHE A 198 -5.93 8.63 -13.14
C PHE A 198 -6.24 7.15 -12.94
N ALA A 199 -7.35 6.66 -13.48
CA ALA A 199 -7.70 5.25 -13.46
C ALA A 199 -6.70 4.39 -14.23
N SER A 200 -6.21 4.89 -15.37
CA SER A 200 -5.16 4.21 -16.14
C SER A 200 -3.85 4.14 -15.35
N VAL A 201 -3.47 5.24 -14.69
CA VAL A 201 -2.30 5.27 -13.80
C VAL A 201 -2.48 4.33 -12.61
N GLY A 202 -3.68 4.27 -12.01
CA GLY A 202 -4.00 3.35 -10.92
C GLY A 202 -3.85 1.88 -11.35
N LEU A 203 -4.40 1.53 -12.51
CA LEU A 203 -4.28 0.18 -13.06
C LEU A 203 -2.84 -0.18 -13.46
N MET A 204 -2.09 0.76 -14.04
CA MET A 204 -0.66 0.59 -14.30
C MET A 204 0.11 0.39 -13.00
N THR A 205 -0.23 1.15 -11.96
CA THR A 205 0.42 1.03 -10.64
C THR A 205 0.18 -0.36 -10.07
N VAL A 206 -1.04 -0.90 -10.17
CA VAL A 206 -1.36 -2.28 -9.81
C VAL A 206 -0.47 -3.27 -10.56
N GLY A 207 -0.47 -3.22 -11.90
CA GLY A 207 0.34 -4.14 -12.72
C GLY A 207 1.85 -4.05 -12.47
N LEU A 208 2.39 -2.84 -12.25
CA LEU A 208 3.78 -2.66 -11.87
C LEU A 208 4.06 -3.19 -10.47
N SER A 209 3.15 -2.94 -9.55
CA SER A 209 3.33 -3.28 -8.15
C SER A 209 3.34 -4.80 -7.96
N GLU A 210 2.54 -5.56 -8.73
CA GLU A 210 2.64 -7.03 -8.77
C GLU A 210 4.06 -7.51 -9.13
N LEU A 211 4.68 -6.90 -10.14
CA LEU A 211 6.06 -7.20 -10.57
C LEU A 211 7.08 -6.86 -9.48
N PHE A 212 7.02 -5.64 -8.95
CA PHE A 212 7.94 -5.19 -7.88
C PHE A 212 7.83 -6.03 -6.62
N MET A 213 6.60 -6.38 -6.23
CA MET A 213 6.33 -6.98 -4.93
C MET A 213 6.64 -8.48 -4.93
N LYS A 214 6.33 -9.19 -6.03
CA LYS A 214 6.66 -10.62 -6.18
C LYS A 214 8.16 -10.87 -6.30
N ASP A 215 8.87 -10.02 -7.04
CA ASP A 215 10.24 -10.31 -7.47
C ASP A 215 11.33 -9.55 -6.70
N ILE A 216 11.03 -8.42 -6.03
CA ILE A 216 12.00 -7.70 -5.18
C ILE A 216 11.72 -7.93 -3.70
N ILE A 217 10.54 -7.52 -3.25
CA ILE A 217 10.29 -7.37 -1.81
C ILE A 217 9.99 -8.72 -1.15
N PHE A 218 9.21 -9.58 -1.82
CA PHE A 218 8.85 -10.89 -1.30
C PHE A 218 9.53 -12.06 -2.02
N ALA A 219 10.59 -11.81 -2.80
CA ALA A 219 11.42 -12.88 -3.32
C ALA A 219 11.94 -13.72 -2.15
N ASP A 220 11.50 -14.98 -2.10
CA ASP A 220 11.83 -15.94 -1.03
C ASP A 220 11.60 -15.37 0.39
N TYR A 221 10.55 -14.54 0.56
CA TYR A 221 10.19 -13.86 1.81
C TYR A 221 11.33 -13.03 2.44
N GLY A 222 12.19 -12.45 1.61
CA GLY A 222 13.31 -11.62 2.08
C GLY A 222 14.48 -12.43 2.64
N THR A 223 14.53 -13.75 2.40
CA THR A 223 15.61 -14.59 2.95
C THR A 223 16.89 -14.60 2.11
N THR A 224 16.83 -14.19 0.84
CA THR A 224 18.02 -13.97 0.00
C THR A 224 17.79 -12.81 -0.98
N ILE A 225 18.72 -11.86 -1.04
CA ILE A 225 18.74 -10.82 -2.09
C ILE A 225 19.58 -11.38 -3.24
N ASN A 226 18.91 -11.86 -4.31
CA ASN A 226 19.59 -12.37 -5.49
C ASN A 226 19.71 -11.26 -6.54
N VAL A 227 20.94 -10.77 -6.74
CA VAL A 227 21.26 -9.69 -7.70
C VAL A 227 20.90 -10.07 -9.14
N ALA A 228 21.01 -11.36 -9.51
CA ALA A 228 20.60 -11.82 -10.83
C ALA A 228 19.08 -11.78 -11.03
N LYS A 229 18.30 -12.13 -9.99
CA LYS A 229 16.84 -11.95 -10.02
C LYS A 229 16.46 -10.48 -10.18
N ALA A 230 17.14 -9.57 -9.47
CA ALA A 230 16.92 -8.12 -9.61
C ALA A 230 17.17 -7.64 -11.05
N ASN A 231 18.25 -8.08 -11.70
CA ASN A 231 18.53 -7.74 -13.10
C ASN A 231 17.45 -8.26 -14.06
N SER A 232 17.01 -9.52 -13.88
CA SER A 232 15.94 -10.11 -14.69
C SER A 232 14.61 -9.36 -14.52
N LEU A 233 14.34 -8.85 -13.32
CA LEU A 233 13.16 -8.03 -13.06
C LEU A 233 13.26 -6.66 -13.73
N PHE A 234 14.40 -5.98 -13.65
CA PHE A 234 14.58 -4.69 -14.35
C PHE A 234 14.33 -4.85 -15.86
N ALA A 235 14.77 -5.97 -16.44
CA ALA A 235 14.46 -6.31 -17.83
C ALA A 235 12.97 -6.53 -18.05
N SER A 236 12.28 -7.27 -17.17
CA SER A 236 10.84 -7.51 -17.25
C SER A 236 10.01 -6.24 -17.14
N ILE A 237 10.32 -5.36 -16.18
CA ILE A 237 9.65 -4.06 -16.01
C ILE A 237 9.90 -3.16 -17.23
N SER A 238 11.14 -3.13 -17.73
CA SER A 238 11.49 -2.34 -18.93
C SER A 238 10.71 -2.84 -20.15
N ASN A 239 10.67 -4.15 -20.36
CA ASN A 239 9.92 -4.75 -21.47
C ASN A 239 8.40 -4.52 -21.33
N PHE A 240 7.87 -4.58 -20.12
CA PHE A 240 6.47 -4.27 -19.85
C PHE A 240 6.13 -2.80 -20.11
N ALA A 241 6.96 -1.86 -19.65
CA ALA A 241 6.76 -0.44 -19.92
C ALA A 241 6.85 -0.14 -21.43
N VAL A 242 7.82 -0.74 -22.12
CA VAL A 242 8.00 -0.62 -23.58
C VAL A 242 6.77 -1.13 -24.34
N SER A 243 6.16 -2.23 -23.93
CA SER A 243 4.97 -2.77 -24.61
C SER A 243 3.77 -1.83 -24.50
N PHE A 244 3.53 -1.24 -23.32
CA PHE A 244 2.48 -0.23 -23.11
C PHE A 244 2.73 1.03 -23.93
N ILE A 245 3.96 1.56 -23.91
CA ILE A 245 4.34 2.74 -24.69
C ILE A 245 4.14 2.47 -26.18
N ALA A 246 4.54 1.30 -26.67
CA ALA A 246 4.38 0.92 -28.07
C ALA A 246 2.89 0.89 -28.48
N ILE A 247 2.02 0.27 -27.68
CA ILE A 247 0.57 0.22 -27.95
C ILE A 247 -0.02 1.63 -28.01
N ILE A 248 0.28 2.47 -27.00
CA ILE A 248 -0.22 3.85 -26.93
C ILE A 248 0.30 4.67 -28.11
N ALA A 249 1.58 4.54 -28.45
CA ALA A 249 2.19 5.28 -29.54
C ALA A 249 1.60 4.87 -30.89
N VAL A 250 1.33 3.59 -31.13
CA VAL A 250 0.65 3.13 -32.35
C VAL A 250 -0.79 3.67 -32.41
N ALA A 251 -1.54 3.59 -31.30
CA ALA A 251 -2.90 4.12 -31.25
C ALA A 251 -2.94 5.64 -31.49
N ALA A 252 -2.01 6.39 -30.87
CA ALA A 252 -1.86 7.83 -31.06
C ALA A 252 -1.44 8.17 -32.50
N PHE A 253 -0.58 7.37 -33.12
CA PHE A 253 -0.17 7.54 -34.51
C PHE A 253 -1.35 7.36 -35.46
N VAL A 254 -2.15 6.31 -35.27
CA VAL A 254 -3.37 6.06 -36.07
C VAL A 254 -4.38 7.19 -35.90
N TYR A 255 -4.63 7.63 -34.67
CA TYR A 255 -5.53 8.76 -34.39
C TYR A 255 -5.03 10.07 -35.01
N ALA A 256 -3.73 10.35 -34.92
CA ALA A 256 -3.12 11.52 -35.54
C ALA A 256 -3.23 11.47 -37.08
N GLY A 257 -3.06 10.30 -37.69
CA GLY A 257 -3.27 10.09 -39.12
C GLY A 257 -4.71 10.37 -39.56
N TYR A 258 -5.69 9.86 -38.81
CA TYR A 258 -7.10 10.17 -39.03
C TYR A 258 -7.37 11.67 -38.94
N LEU A 259 -6.90 12.32 -37.86
CA LEU A 259 -7.08 13.75 -37.65
C LEU A 259 -6.41 14.57 -38.77
N TYR A 260 -5.22 14.16 -39.22
CA TYR A 260 -4.50 14.82 -40.32
C TYR A 260 -5.30 14.81 -41.62
N VAL A 261 -5.83 13.65 -42.01
CA VAL A 261 -6.65 13.51 -43.21
C VAL A 261 -7.97 14.31 -43.09
N ALA A 262 -8.63 14.26 -41.93
CA ALA A 262 -9.87 15.00 -41.69
C ALA A 262 -9.65 16.52 -41.67
N SER A 263 -8.50 16.99 -41.20
CA SER A 263 -8.18 18.42 -41.05
C SER A 263 -7.84 19.15 -42.36
N TYR A 264 -7.78 18.46 -43.50
CA TYR A 264 -7.52 19.09 -44.80
C TYR A 264 -8.53 20.18 -45.18
N ALA A 265 -9.74 20.17 -44.59
CA ALA A 265 -10.77 21.17 -44.81
C ALA A 265 -10.74 22.37 -43.83
N ALA A 266 -10.06 22.26 -42.68
CA ALA A 266 -10.03 23.28 -41.63
C ALA A 266 -8.62 23.40 -41.03
N GLY A 267 -7.86 24.40 -41.50
CA GLY A 267 -6.41 24.51 -41.30
C GLY A 267 -5.88 24.47 -39.85
N GLU A 268 -6.69 24.76 -38.84
CA GLU A 268 -6.28 24.77 -37.42
C GLU A 268 -6.07 23.35 -36.84
N GLN A 269 -6.75 22.34 -37.37
CA GLN A 269 -6.61 20.95 -36.88
C GLN A 269 -5.35 20.25 -37.42
N ASN A 270 -4.74 20.77 -38.49
CA ASN A 270 -3.59 20.17 -39.15
C ASN A 270 -2.33 20.22 -38.25
N ASP A 271 -2.09 21.36 -37.59
CA ASP A 271 -0.92 21.50 -36.70
C ASP A 271 -1.01 20.62 -35.45
N LYS A 272 -2.22 20.43 -34.90
CA LYS A 272 -2.44 19.50 -33.79
C LYS A 272 -2.17 18.05 -34.21
N ALA A 273 -2.63 17.66 -35.40
CA ALA A 273 -2.39 16.33 -35.95
C ALA A 273 -0.90 16.06 -36.17
N LYS A 274 -0.17 16.99 -36.79
CA LYS A 274 1.29 16.86 -36.98
C LYS A 274 2.05 16.73 -35.66
N LYS A 275 1.72 17.53 -34.65
CA LYS A 275 2.34 17.44 -33.32
C LYS A 275 2.08 16.08 -32.66
N ALA A 276 0.85 15.59 -32.73
CA ALA A 276 0.49 14.27 -32.20
C ALA A 276 1.24 13.14 -32.94
N MET A 277 1.36 13.24 -34.26
CA MET A 277 2.04 12.27 -35.11
C MET A 277 3.56 12.22 -34.82
N ILE A 278 4.22 13.38 -34.67
CA ILE A 278 5.63 13.46 -34.26
C ILE A 278 5.82 12.86 -32.87
N GLY A 279 4.95 13.20 -31.91
CA GLY A 279 5.00 12.64 -30.55
C GLY A 279 4.89 11.11 -30.56
N ALA A 280 4.02 10.55 -31.38
CA ALA A 280 3.87 9.11 -31.54
C ALA A 280 5.11 8.45 -32.16
N ILE A 281 5.71 9.05 -33.21
CA ILE A 281 6.96 8.55 -33.82
C ILE A 281 8.09 8.52 -32.79
N VAL A 282 8.26 9.60 -32.03
CA VAL A 282 9.27 9.67 -30.96
C VAL A 282 9.03 8.60 -29.91
N GLY A 283 7.77 8.37 -29.51
CA GLY A 283 7.39 7.29 -28.60
C GLY A 283 7.76 5.90 -29.11
N ILE A 284 7.50 5.61 -30.39
CA ILE A 284 7.88 4.34 -31.02
C ILE A 284 9.41 4.17 -31.04
N LEU A 285 10.15 5.23 -31.40
CA LEU A 285 11.63 5.18 -31.43
C LEU A 285 12.22 4.96 -30.04
N LEU A 286 11.67 5.60 -29.01
CA LEU A 286 12.09 5.39 -27.62
C LEU A 286 11.81 3.95 -27.16
N ALA A 287 10.63 3.42 -27.49
CA ALA A 287 10.26 2.03 -27.18
C ALA A 287 11.22 1.04 -27.85
N ALA A 288 11.50 1.22 -29.15
CA ALA A 288 12.44 0.39 -29.89
C ALA A 288 13.88 0.50 -29.36
N GLY A 289 14.33 1.71 -29.03
CA GLY A 289 15.65 1.96 -28.45
C GLY A 289 15.81 1.32 -27.08
N SER A 290 14.81 1.45 -26.20
CA SER A 290 14.82 0.83 -24.86
C SER A 290 14.88 -0.70 -24.94
N TYR A 291 14.15 -1.31 -25.88
CA TYR A 291 14.22 -2.75 -26.12
C TYR A 291 15.61 -3.20 -26.60
N ALA A 292 16.19 -2.47 -27.57
CA ALA A 292 17.53 -2.76 -28.08
C ALA A 292 18.60 -2.68 -26.98
N VAL A 293 18.58 -1.62 -26.17
CA VAL A 293 19.52 -1.44 -25.05
C VAL A 293 19.38 -2.56 -24.03
N THR A 294 18.15 -2.88 -23.61
CA THR A 294 17.91 -3.93 -22.60
C THR A 294 18.44 -5.29 -23.09
N LYS A 295 18.17 -5.64 -24.35
CA LYS A 295 18.64 -6.90 -24.93
C LYS A 295 20.17 -6.96 -25.04
N THR A 296 20.81 -5.87 -25.45
CA THR A 296 22.27 -5.79 -25.55
C THR A 296 22.95 -5.90 -24.19
N LEU A 297 22.44 -5.23 -23.16
CA LEU A 297 23.01 -5.30 -21.81
C LEU A 297 22.93 -6.71 -21.19
N ILE A 298 21.80 -7.39 -21.36
CA ILE A 298 21.63 -8.76 -20.84
C ILE A 298 22.59 -9.74 -21.53
N GLN A 299 22.76 -9.61 -22.84
CA GLN A 299 23.65 -10.49 -23.61
C GLN A 299 25.11 -10.39 -23.18
N PHE A 300 25.57 -9.20 -22.77
CA PHE A 300 26.93 -9.01 -22.26
C PHE A 300 27.16 -9.64 -20.88
N GLN A 301 26.13 -9.67 -20.03
CA GLN A 301 26.24 -10.26 -18.68
C GLN A 301 26.32 -11.79 -18.73
N ASP A 302 25.45 -12.45 -19.51
CA ASP A 302 25.48 -13.92 -19.69
C ASP A 302 26.81 -14.40 -20.29
N SER A 303 27.42 -13.58 -21.16
CA SER A 303 28.71 -13.91 -21.79
C SER A 303 29.87 -13.83 -20.80
N ALA A 304 29.81 -12.94 -19.80
CA ALA A 304 30.86 -12.79 -18.79
C ALA A 304 30.82 -13.94 -17.76
N ASP A 305 29.63 -14.35 -17.34
CA ASP A 305 29.45 -15.46 -16.38
C ASP A 305 29.84 -16.83 -16.97
N GLN A 306 29.70 -17.01 -18.29
CA GLN A 306 30.15 -18.22 -18.97
C GLN A 306 31.69 -18.34 -19.05
N VAL A 307 32.41 -17.22 -19.04
CA VAL A 307 33.88 -17.20 -19.12
C VAL A 307 34.51 -17.53 -17.77
N SER A 308 33.98 -16.98 -16.68
CA SER A 308 34.47 -17.27 -15.32
C SER A 308 34.30 -18.74 -14.93
N VAL A 309 33.15 -19.35 -15.25
CA VAL A 309 32.90 -20.78 -14.99
C VAL A 309 33.84 -21.67 -15.83
N ARG A 310 34.18 -21.26 -17.06
CA ARG A 310 35.13 -22.01 -17.89
C ARG A 310 36.57 -21.93 -17.37
N GLU A 311 37.00 -20.79 -16.83
CA GLU A 311 38.33 -20.66 -16.22
C GLU A 311 38.46 -21.48 -14.93
N GLU A 312 37.39 -21.59 -14.14
CA GLU A 312 37.37 -22.42 -12.92
C GLU A 312 37.45 -23.93 -13.25
N ILE A 313 36.77 -24.38 -14.31
CA ILE A 313 36.85 -25.77 -14.79
C ILE A 313 38.24 -26.08 -15.40
N LEU A 314 38.90 -25.11 -16.02
CA LEU A 314 40.23 -25.32 -16.60
C LEU A 314 41.37 -25.29 -15.57
N ASN A 315 41.13 -24.72 -14.39
CA ASN A 315 42.08 -24.62 -13.30
C ASN A 315 41.83 -25.63 -12.15
N SER A 316 40.91 -26.58 -12.34
CA SER A 316 40.66 -27.72 -11.43
C SER A 316 41.05 -29.05 -12.09
#